data_AF-A0A9J6D7X6-F1
#
_entry.id   AF-A0A9J6D7X6-F1
#
_cell.length_a   1.000
_cell.length_b   1.000
_cell.length_c   1.000
_cell.angle_alpha   90.00
_cell.angle_beta   90.00
_cell.angle_gamma   90.00
#
_symmetry.space_group_name_H-M   'P 1'
#
loop_
_entity.id
_entity.type
_entity.pdbx_description
1 polymer ?
#
loop_
_entity_poly.entity_id
_entity_poly.type
_entity_poly.pdbx_seq_one_letter_code
_entity_poly.pdbx_strand_id
1 'polypeptide(L)'
;MFVPVIRACNGSDLRLIYDCTAENLNYKDLMQLCDQIFDSLIITQQACESIETRTRSQALSANRYAYRTGRVTASKSYDVCHTRLESPSESLVKSICMPHVGKPSTPPMKYGQEKEAEARSKYKSLSENLHEGVNFKDAELFTPTEHVYLGATPDLLVECSCCGAAVVEVKCPWKVKDGQLSDLLSDTNGCVTKVDEKLELKKKTHRYYYQVHLQMFLCKTSYADFVLWNQNEINVQRIYMDETFITSQVDTARKFFKSVLLPQLVAHWFTDHKENDLSRTAIPTTSVDTSSTRILQASIGQNANNSSSHGDKEDPETFCVCKGPEEGKMIACDGANCEVKWFHYDCVGLKRAPKRKRWFCKSRSEQKAQN
;
A
#
# COMPACT_ATOMS: atom_id res chain seq x y z
N MET A 1 -32.53 -16.65 -12.77
CA MET A 1 -31.10 -16.32 -12.59
C MET A 1 -31.01 -14.83 -12.33
N PHE A 2 -30.46 -14.41 -11.20
CA PHE A 2 -30.00 -13.03 -11.03
C PHE A 2 -28.61 -12.95 -11.63
N VAL A 3 -28.44 -12.17 -12.69
CA VAL A 3 -27.11 -11.79 -13.18
C VAL A 3 -26.76 -10.48 -12.46
N PRO A 4 -25.68 -10.42 -11.66
CA PRO A 4 -25.23 -9.17 -11.07
C PRO A 4 -25.03 -8.12 -12.16
N VAL A 5 -25.47 -6.89 -11.92
CA VAL A 5 -25.29 -5.81 -12.91
C VAL A 5 -23.81 -5.44 -12.90
N ILE A 6 -23.05 -5.97 -13.87
CA ILE A 6 -21.67 -5.56 -14.12
C ILE A 6 -21.69 -4.08 -14.53
N ARG A 7 -21.55 -3.20 -13.54
CA ARG A 7 -21.20 -1.81 -13.76
C ARG A 7 -19.81 -1.80 -14.37
N ALA A 8 -19.60 -1.00 -15.42
CA ALA A 8 -18.27 -0.81 -15.97
C ALA A 8 -17.34 -0.25 -14.88
N CYS A 9 -16.51 -1.12 -14.30
CA CYS A 9 -15.64 -0.76 -13.20
C CYS A 9 -14.45 0.02 -13.75
N ASN A 10 -14.55 1.36 -13.69
CA ASN A 10 -13.41 2.23 -13.97
C ASN A 10 -12.24 1.81 -13.07
N GLY A 11 -11.20 1.26 -13.70
CA GLY A 11 -10.04 0.69 -13.03
C GLY A 11 -9.21 1.69 -12.25
N SER A 12 -9.59 2.97 -12.16
CA SER A 12 -8.97 3.97 -11.28
C SER A 12 -9.19 3.68 -9.79
N ASP A 13 -10.42 3.33 -9.37
CA ASP A 13 -10.77 3.17 -7.95
C ASP A 13 -11.39 1.80 -7.67
N LEU A 14 -10.55 0.85 -7.24
CA LEU A 14 -10.94 -0.53 -6.96
C LEU A 14 -11.91 -0.67 -5.77
N ARG A 15 -12.14 0.40 -4.98
CA ARG A 15 -13.16 0.41 -3.91
C ARG A 15 -14.58 0.35 -4.47
N LEU A 16 -14.78 0.78 -5.72
CA LEU A 16 -16.08 0.81 -6.39
C LEU A 16 -16.53 -0.56 -6.96
N ILE A 17 -15.71 -1.60 -6.77
CA ILE A 17 -15.96 -2.99 -7.21
C ILE A 17 -16.93 -3.73 -6.26
N TYR A 18 -17.10 -3.25 -5.03
CA TYR A 18 -17.93 -3.91 -4.02
C TYR A 18 -19.41 -4.04 -4.45
N ASP A 19 -19.95 -5.26 -4.32
CA ASP A 19 -21.34 -5.61 -4.58
C ASP A 19 -21.90 -6.42 -3.39
N CYS A 20 -22.80 -5.81 -2.62
CA CYS A 20 -23.42 -6.46 -1.46
C CYS A 20 -24.30 -7.67 -1.83
N THR A 21 -24.71 -7.82 -3.09
CA THR A 21 -25.42 -9.02 -3.56
C THR A 21 -24.47 -10.21 -3.72
N ALA A 22 -23.20 -9.96 -4.04
CA ALA A 22 -22.17 -10.99 -4.19
C ALA A 22 -21.77 -11.66 -2.87
N GLU A 23 -22.04 -11.03 -1.72
CA GLU A 23 -21.81 -11.60 -0.38
C GLU A 23 -22.59 -12.89 -0.08
N ASN A 24 -23.59 -13.21 -0.90
CA ASN A 24 -24.44 -14.40 -0.79
C ASN A 24 -24.19 -15.45 -1.88
N LEU A 25 -23.24 -15.20 -2.79
CA LEU A 25 -22.79 -16.21 -3.75
C LEU A 25 -21.98 -17.30 -3.04
N ASN A 26 -22.06 -18.52 -3.56
CA ASN A 26 -21.08 -19.56 -3.22
C ASN A 26 -19.73 -19.23 -3.89
N TYR A 27 -18.65 -19.89 -3.46
CA TYR A 27 -17.31 -19.59 -3.94
C TYR A 27 -17.16 -19.72 -5.47
N LYS A 28 -17.78 -20.73 -6.09
CA LYS A 28 -17.67 -20.95 -7.54
C LYS A 28 -18.29 -19.80 -8.33
N ASP A 29 -19.50 -19.39 -7.97
CA ASP A 29 -20.22 -18.31 -8.66
C ASP A 29 -19.55 -16.95 -8.39
N LEU A 30 -19.01 -16.74 -7.18
CA LEU A 30 -18.21 -15.56 -6.86
C LEU A 30 -16.92 -15.51 -7.71
N MET A 31 -16.21 -16.63 -7.88
CA MET A 31 -15.01 -16.65 -8.71
C MET A 31 -15.31 -16.38 -10.18
N GLN A 32 -16.43 -16.90 -10.71
CA GLN A 32 -16.88 -16.59 -12.07
C GLN A 32 -17.20 -15.08 -12.25
N LEU A 33 -17.84 -14.46 -11.25
CA LEU A 33 -18.03 -13.01 -11.23
C LEU A 33 -16.70 -12.24 -11.13
N CYS A 34 -15.75 -12.72 -10.32
CA CYS A 34 -14.42 -12.12 -10.21
C CYS A 34 -13.65 -12.17 -11.53
N ASP A 35 -13.71 -13.28 -12.29
CA ASP A 35 -13.10 -13.37 -13.61
C ASP A 35 -13.71 -12.36 -14.59
N GLN A 36 -15.04 -12.27 -14.66
CA GLN A 36 -15.75 -11.29 -15.49
C GLN A 36 -15.40 -9.84 -15.12
N ILE A 37 -15.32 -9.54 -13.82
CA ILE A 37 -14.88 -8.21 -13.35
C ILE A 37 -13.44 -7.97 -13.78
N PHE A 38 -12.52 -8.92 -13.54
CA PHE A 38 -11.10 -8.78 -13.88
C PHE A 38 -10.89 -8.47 -15.36
N ASP A 39 -11.58 -9.19 -16.25
CA ASP A 39 -11.49 -8.98 -17.70
C ASP A 39 -12.10 -7.63 -18.15
N SER A 40 -12.94 -7.01 -17.31
CA SER A 40 -13.52 -5.67 -17.53
C SER A 40 -12.75 -4.52 -16.87
N LEU A 41 -11.73 -4.79 -16.04
CA LEU A 41 -10.98 -3.74 -15.32
C LEU A 41 -10.05 -2.98 -16.27
N ILE A 42 -10.56 -1.89 -16.83
CA ILE A 42 -9.83 -0.99 -17.71
C ILE A 42 -9.62 0.35 -17.01
N ILE A 43 -8.40 0.87 -17.07
CA ILE A 43 -8.07 2.26 -16.74
C ILE A 43 -7.51 2.93 -18.01
N THR A 44 -7.89 4.19 -18.27
CA THR A 44 -7.35 4.94 -19.40
C THR A 44 -6.03 5.60 -19.02
N GLN A 45 -5.15 5.85 -19.99
CA GLN A 45 -3.90 6.59 -19.80
C GLN A 45 -4.13 7.96 -19.12
N GLN A 46 -5.18 8.69 -19.53
CA GLN A 46 -5.60 9.94 -18.91
C GLN A 46 -6.00 9.78 -17.43
N ALA A 47 -6.60 8.64 -17.05
CA ALA A 47 -6.92 8.35 -15.66
C ALA A 47 -5.67 8.00 -14.84
N CYS A 48 -4.67 7.31 -15.42
CA CYS A 48 -3.35 7.11 -14.81
C CYS A 48 -2.67 8.46 -14.51
N GLU A 49 -2.55 9.33 -15.52
CA GLU A 49 -1.97 10.68 -15.40
C GLU A 49 -2.70 11.55 -14.38
N SER A 50 -4.03 11.42 -14.30
CA SER A 50 -4.82 12.10 -13.26
C SER A 50 -4.56 11.53 -11.86
N ILE A 51 -4.29 10.24 -11.69
CA ILE A 51 -3.92 9.64 -10.39
C ILE A 51 -2.52 10.10 -9.98
N GLU A 52 -1.56 10.03 -10.90
CA GLU A 52 -0.17 10.49 -10.71
C GLU A 52 -0.16 11.95 -10.26
N THR A 53 -0.80 12.83 -11.04
CA THR A 53 -0.93 14.27 -10.72
C THR A 53 -1.59 14.52 -9.35
N ARG A 54 -2.67 13.80 -9.01
CA ARG A 54 -3.36 13.94 -7.71
C ARG A 54 -2.56 13.38 -6.52
N THR A 55 -1.60 12.49 -6.76
CA THR A 55 -0.83 11.81 -5.70
C THR A 55 0.58 12.37 -5.50
N ARG A 56 1.07 13.20 -6.43
CA ARG A 56 2.37 13.88 -6.37
C ARG A 56 2.49 14.86 -5.19
N SER A 57 1.53 15.78 -5.06
CA SER A 57 1.65 16.95 -4.14
C SER A 57 1.28 16.69 -2.68
N GLN A 58 0.87 15.48 -2.29
CA GLN A 58 0.31 15.22 -0.96
C GLN A 58 0.74 13.87 -0.40
N ALA A 59 1.93 13.82 0.22
CA ALA A 59 2.58 12.59 0.69
C ALA A 59 1.74 11.74 1.68
N LEU A 60 0.81 12.37 2.41
CA LEU A 60 -0.08 11.74 3.40
C LEU A 60 -1.57 11.77 3.01
N SER A 61 -1.92 12.13 1.77
CA SER A 61 -3.33 12.34 1.36
C SER A 61 -4.23 11.12 1.44
N ALA A 62 -5.52 11.38 1.73
CA ALA A 62 -6.62 10.45 1.47
C ALA A 62 -6.60 9.91 0.03
N ASN A 63 -6.19 10.73 -0.95
CA ASN A 63 -6.03 10.33 -2.37
C ASN A 63 -5.02 9.19 -2.54
N ARG A 64 -3.81 9.28 -1.96
CA ARG A 64 -2.82 8.19 -1.99
C ARG A 64 -3.37 6.90 -1.37
N TYR A 65 -4.14 6.99 -0.29
CA TYR A 65 -4.77 5.80 0.30
C TYR A 65 -5.90 5.21 -0.54
N ALA A 66 -6.76 6.07 -1.10
CA ALA A 66 -7.85 5.68 -2.00
C ALA A 66 -7.29 4.90 -3.19
N TYR A 67 -6.38 5.49 -3.96
CA TYR A 67 -5.82 4.86 -5.16
C TYR A 67 -4.83 3.72 -4.87
N ARG A 68 -4.41 3.50 -3.62
CA ARG A 68 -3.66 2.27 -3.25
C ARG A 68 -4.55 1.15 -2.73
N THR A 69 -5.81 1.43 -2.40
CA THR A 69 -6.72 0.44 -1.82
C THR A 69 -7.01 -0.68 -2.82
N GLY A 70 -6.85 -1.93 -2.38
CA GLY A 70 -7.07 -3.12 -3.21
C GLY A 70 -5.92 -3.49 -4.15
N ARG A 71 -4.88 -2.65 -4.28
CA ARG A 71 -3.73 -2.90 -5.17
C ARG A 71 -2.58 -3.58 -4.44
N VAL A 72 -1.90 -4.53 -5.10
CA VAL A 72 -0.61 -5.04 -4.64
C VAL A 72 0.44 -3.94 -4.85
N THR A 73 0.75 -3.23 -3.78
CA THR A 73 1.74 -2.14 -3.83
C THR A 73 3.16 -2.65 -3.65
N ALA A 74 4.16 -1.95 -4.19
CA ALA A 74 5.57 -2.36 -4.15
C ALA A 74 6.07 -2.80 -2.76
N SER A 75 5.79 -2.00 -1.72
CA SER A 75 6.16 -2.30 -0.33
C SER A 75 5.38 -3.47 0.31
N LYS A 76 4.34 -3.99 -0.37
CA LYS A 76 3.58 -5.19 -0.02
C LYS A 76 3.91 -6.40 -0.89
N SER A 77 4.67 -6.24 -1.97
CA SER A 77 4.93 -7.32 -2.92
C SER A 77 5.69 -8.49 -2.32
N TYR A 78 6.61 -8.24 -1.36
CA TYR A 78 7.27 -9.32 -0.62
C TYR A 78 6.26 -10.17 0.16
N ASP A 79 5.39 -9.52 0.94
CA ASP A 79 4.41 -10.20 1.78
C ASP A 79 3.45 -11.04 0.92
N VAL A 80 3.09 -10.54 -0.26
CA VAL A 80 2.29 -11.24 -1.29
C VAL A 80 3.03 -12.44 -1.88
N CYS A 81 4.34 -12.33 -2.18
CA CYS A 81 5.12 -13.44 -2.72
C CYS A 81 5.41 -14.55 -1.69
N HIS A 82 5.19 -14.31 -0.40
CA HIS A 82 5.45 -15.26 0.69
C HIS A 82 4.19 -15.69 1.45
N THR A 83 2.99 -15.31 0.98
CA THR A 83 1.72 -15.79 1.52
C THR A 83 1.19 -16.97 0.70
N ARG A 84 0.39 -17.83 1.32
CA ARG A 84 -0.26 -18.96 0.63
C ARG A 84 -1.58 -18.48 0.02
N LEU A 85 -1.88 -18.89 -1.21
CA LEU A 85 -3.14 -18.49 -1.87
C LEU A 85 -4.34 -19.18 -1.22
N GLU A 86 -4.15 -20.42 -0.77
CA GLU A 86 -5.19 -21.28 -0.21
C GLU A 86 -5.61 -20.83 1.20
N SER A 87 -4.67 -20.21 1.93
CA SER A 87 -4.83 -19.71 3.29
C SER A 87 -4.11 -18.35 3.44
N PRO A 88 -4.64 -17.27 2.84
CA PRO A 88 -3.96 -15.99 2.80
C PRO A 88 -3.93 -15.32 4.17
N SER A 89 -2.86 -14.56 4.44
CA SER A 89 -2.75 -13.81 5.68
C SER A 89 -3.85 -12.73 5.76
N GLU A 90 -4.80 -12.90 6.68
CA GLU A 90 -5.91 -11.96 6.86
C GLU A 90 -5.43 -10.52 7.17
N SER A 91 -4.32 -10.38 7.92
CA SER A 91 -3.70 -9.09 8.20
C SER A 91 -3.03 -8.47 6.96
N LEU A 92 -2.46 -9.27 6.06
CA LEU A 92 -1.98 -8.80 4.76
C LEU A 92 -3.14 -8.29 3.91
N VAL A 93 -4.20 -9.11 3.76
CA VAL A 93 -5.41 -8.78 3.00
C VAL A 93 -6.05 -7.48 3.52
N LYS A 94 -6.26 -7.36 4.83
CA LYS A 94 -6.72 -6.11 5.48
C LYS A 94 -5.77 -4.95 5.21
N SER A 95 -4.45 -5.14 5.27
CA SER A 95 -3.49 -4.05 5.01
C SER A 95 -3.46 -3.54 3.57
N ILE A 96 -3.96 -4.33 2.60
CA ILE A 96 -4.09 -3.95 1.18
C ILE A 96 -5.48 -3.36 0.89
N CYS A 97 -6.54 -3.97 1.41
CA CYS A 97 -7.92 -3.53 1.18
C CYS A 97 -8.40 -2.40 2.11
N MET A 98 -7.66 -2.13 3.19
CA MET A 98 -7.98 -1.08 4.18
C MET A 98 -6.71 -0.34 4.63
N PRO A 99 -5.89 0.24 3.73
CA PRO A 99 -4.54 0.74 4.03
C PRO A 99 -4.52 1.97 4.97
N HIS A 100 -5.68 2.53 5.29
CA HIS A 100 -5.88 3.64 6.23
C HIS A 100 -6.21 3.16 7.66
N VAL A 101 -6.67 1.92 7.85
CA VAL A 101 -7.10 1.40 9.16
C VAL A 101 -5.94 0.73 9.89
N GLY A 102 -5.77 1.08 11.16
CA GLY A 102 -4.94 0.31 12.09
C GLY A 102 -3.45 0.26 11.75
N LYS A 103 -2.92 1.26 11.04
CA LYS A 103 -1.46 1.38 10.86
C LYS A 103 -0.76 1.52 12.21
N PRO A 104 0.15 0.60 12.59
CA PRO A 104 1.13 0.94 13.60
C PRO A 104 2.06 2.00 12.96
N SER A 105 2.14 3.19 13.53
CA SER A 105 3.40 3.91 13.51
C SER A 105 4.25 3.39 14.67
N THR A 106 5.57 3.46 14.54
CA THR A 106 6.57 2.95 15.49
C THR A 106 7.75 3.91 15.52
N PRO A 107 8.62 3.96 16.55
CA PRO A 107 9.76 4.86 16.55
C PRO A 107 10.67 4.70 15.32
N PRO A 108 10.96 3.47 14.82
CA PRO A 108 11.64 3.30 13.54
C PRO A 108 10.90 3.88 12.33
N MET A 109 9.56 3.80 12.31
CA MET A 109 8.75 4.35 11.23
C MET A 109 8.66 5.89 11.29
N LYS A 110 8.48 6.48 12.48
CA LYS A 110 8.58 7.95 12.68
C LYS A 110 9.86 8.47 12.07
N TYR A 111 10.99 7.92 12.53
CA TYR A 111 12.31 8.39 12.17
C TYR A 111 12.57 8.22 10.68
N GLY A 112 12.10 7.14 10.08
CA GLY A 112 12.07 6.98 8.62
C GLY A 112 11.39 8.18 7.96
N GLN A 113 10.14 8.49 8.34
CA GLN A 113 9.36 9.59 7.79
C GLN A 113 9.96 10.98 8.07
N GLU A 114 10.49 11.20 9.27
CA GLU A 114 11.14 12.45 9.70
C GLU A 114 12.46 12.71 8.96
N LYS A 115 13.22 11.64 8.63
CA LYS A 115 14.53 11.74 7.99
C LYS A 115 14.54 11.52 6.49
N GLU A 116 13.46 11.02 5.89
CA GLU A 116 13.36 10.77 4.45
C GLU A 116 13.66 12.02 3.62
N ALA A 117 13.16 13.20 4.03
CA ALA A 117 13.42 14.46 3.33
C ALA A 117 14.91 14.89 3.40
N GLU A 118 15.56 14.69 4.55
CA GLU A 118 16.99 14.99 4.75
C GLU A 118 17.87 14.05 3.91
N ALA A 119 17.56 12.75 3.95
CA ALA A 119 18.24 11.72 3.16
C ALA A 119 18.05 11.93 1.64
N ARG A 120 16.83 12.26 1.17
CA ARG A 120 16.58 12.63 -0.23
C ARG A 120 17.37 13.87 -0.65
N SER A 121 17.49 14.87 0.22
CA SER A 121 18.33 16.06 -0.03
C SER A 121 19.81 15.69 -0.21
N LYS A 122 20.35 14.85 0.70
CA LYS A 122 21.74 14.35 0.60
C LYS A 122 21.99 13.51 -0.66
N TYR A 123 21.04 12.67 -1.06
CA TYR A 123 21.12 11.94 -2.32
C TYR A 123 21.12 12.89 -3.54
N LYS A 124 20.24 13.91 -3.56
CA LYS A 124 20.19 14.90 -4.65
C LYS A 124 21.53 15.60 -4.84
N SER A 125 22.10 16.16 -3.76
CA SER A 125 23.41 16.81 -3.82
C SER A 125 24.55 15.86 -4.20
N LEU A 126 24.52 14.59 -3.78
CA LEU A 126 25.50 13.61 -4.23
C LEU A 126 25.38 13.33 -5.74
N SER A 127 24.15 13.18 -6.23
CA SER A 127 23.86 12.91 -7.65
C SER A 127 24.25 14.09 -8.55
N GLU A 128 23.95 15.33 -8.15
CA GLU A 128 24.35 16.57 -8.83
C GLU A 128 25.87 16.73 -9.00
N ASN A 129 26.68 16.16 -8.09
CA ASN A 129 28.14 16.17 -8.17
C ASN A 129 28.75 15.00 -8.97
N LEU A 130 27.98 13.93 -9.21
CA LEU A 130 28.45 12.70 -9.87
C LEU A 130 27.90 12.51 -11.29
N HIS A 131 26.88 13.25 -11.67
CA HIS A 131 26.15 13.06 -12.92
C HIS A 131 25.86 14.38 -13.63
N GLU A 132 25.90 14.38 -14.96
CA GLU A 132 25.62 15.57 -15.78
C GLU A 132 24.14 15.68 -16.15
N GLY A 133 23.60 16.90 -16.08
CA GLY A 133 22.21 17.19 -16.47
C GLY A 133 21.17 16.46 -15.62
N VAL A 134 21.39 16.37 -14.31
CA VAL A 134 20.47 15.68 -13.40
C VAL A 134 19.18 16.47 -13.23
N ASN A 135 18.06 15.77 -13.32
CA ASN A 135 16.73 16.24 -13.01
C ASN A 135 16.07 15.31 -12.00
N PHE A 136 15.21 15.86 -11.14
CA PHE A 136 14.50 15.11 -10.11
C PHE A 136 13.00 15.36 -10.19
N LYS A 137 12.20 14.30 -10.06
CA LYS A 137 10.73 14.38 -9.95
C LYS A 137 10.30 13.74 -8.63
N ASP A 138 9.38 14.39 -7.92
CA ASP A 138 8.87 13.87 -6.65
C ASP A 138 7.97 12.65 -6.84
N ALA A 139 7.91 11.83 -5.78
CA ALA A 139 7.13 10.61 -5.70
C ALA A 139 5.65 10.76 -6.12
N GLU A 140 5.18 9.92 -7.04
CA GLU A 140 3.78 9.77 -7.40
C GLU A 140 3.34 8.30 -7.42
N LEU A 141 2.03 8.05 -7.49
CA LEU A 141 1.50 6.69 -7.56
C LEU A 141 1.39 6.23 -9.01
N PHE A 142 2.31 5.36 -9.42
CA PHE A 142 2.29 4.70 -10.72
C PHE A 142 1.33 3.50 -10.71
N THR A 143 0.34 3.54 -11.60
CA THR A 143 -0.61 2.43 -11.86
C THR A 143 -0.80 2.28 -13.38
N PRO A 144 0.03 1.49 -14.08
CA PRO A 144 -0.03 1.37 -15.52
C PRO A 144 -1.28 0.63 -15.99
N THR A 145 -1.74 0.96 -17.20
CA THR A 145 -2.98 0.47 -17.81
C THR A 145 -3.08 -1.05 -17.89
N GLU A 146 -1.96 -1.72 -18.18
CA GLU A 146 -1.85 -3.18 -18.31
C GLU A 146 -1.91 -3.93 -16.96
N HIS A 147 -1.65 -3.24 -15.84
CA HIS A 147 -1.55 -3.83 -14.51
C HIS A 147 -2.31 -3.02 -13.46
N VAL A 148 -3.60 -2.77 -13.70
CA VAL A 148 -4.55 -2.08 -12.80
C VAL A 148 -4.52 -2.53 -11.33
N TYR A 149 -4.11 -3.78 -11.07
CA TYR A 149 -4.01 -4.42 -9.76
C TYR A 149 -2.69 -4.14 -9.01
N LEU A 150 -1.71 -3.49 -9.65
CA LEU A 150 -0.41 -3.14 -9.09
C LEU A 150 -0.33 -1.64 -8.79
N GLY A 151 0.61 -1.25 -7.91
CA GLY A 151 0.96 0.16 -7.72
C GLY A 151 2.33 0.40 -7.11
N ALA A 152 3.07 1.38 -7.61
CA ALA A 152 4.35 1.81 -7.04
C ALA A 152 4.31 3.27 -6.62
N THR A 153 5.06 3.57 -5.56
CA THR A 153 5.44 4.94 -5.21
C THR A 153 6.92 4.85 -4.85
N PRO A 154 7.85 5.27 -5.73
CA PRO A 154 9.25 5.46 -5.36
C PRO A 154 9.38 6.68 -4.45
N ASP A 155 10.49 6.83 -3.72
CA ASP A 155 10.69 7.98 -2.82
C ASP A 155 11.18 9.23 -3.60
N LEU A 156 11.86 8.99 -4.74
CA LEU A 156 12.24 10.01 -5.73
C LEU A 156 12.38 9.35 -7.11
N LEU A 157 12.19 10.12 -8.17
CA LEU A 157 12.64 9.78 -9.52
C LEU A 157 13.83 10.67 -9.88
N VAL A 158 14.85 10.08 -10.50
CA VAL A 158 16.02 10.79 -11.02
C VAL A 158 16.16 10.49 -12.50
N GLU A 159 16.63 11.47 -13.26
CA GLU A 159 16.94 11.32 -14.68
C GLU A 159 18.20 12.13 -14.98
N CYS A 160 19.22 11.53 -15.60
CA CYS A 160 20.44 12.24 -15.99
C CYS A 160 20.95 11.79 -17.35
N SER A 161 21.70 12.66 -18.03
CA SER A 161 22.16 12.43 -19.40
C SER A 161 23.08 11.21 -19.56
N CYS A 162 23.83 10.85 -18.52
CA CYS A 162 24.83 9.78 -18.55
C CYS A 162 24.29 8.39 -18.16
N CYS A 163 23.22 8.30 -17.38
CA CYS A 163 22.66 7.02 -16.90
C CYS A 163 21.21 6.76 -17.34
N GLY A 164 20.47 7.78 -17.75
CA GLY A 164 19.03 7.70 -18.02
C GLY A 164 18.18 7.90 -16.76
N ALA A 165 16.96 7.36 -16.79
CA ALA A 165 15.98 7.50 -15.71
C ALA A 165 16.00 6.31 -14.73
N ALA A 166 15.79 6.60 -13.44
CA ALA A 166 15.71 5.62 -12.37
C ALA A 166 14.77 6.01 -11.23
N VAL A 167 14.31 4.98 -10.53
CA VAL A 167 13.65 5.10 -9.22
C VAL A 167 14.71 5.17 -8.12
N VAL A 168 14.40 5.90 -7.05
CA VAL A 168 15.23 5.98 -5.85
C VAL A 168 14.38 5.54 -4.66
N GLU A 169 14.92 4.65 -3.84
CA GLU A 169 14.27 4.11 -2.65
C GLU A 169 15.18 4.40 -1.44
N VAL A 170 14.70 5.22 -0.51
CA VAL A 170 15.49 5.78 0.60
C VAL A 170 15.10 5.14 1.91
N LYS A 171 16.08 4.70 2.70
CA LYS A 171 15.84 4.08 4.01
C LYS A 171 16.76 4.68 5.06
N CYS A 172 16.14 5.17 6.13
CA CYS A 172 16.81 5.73 7.31
C CYS A 172 16.67 4.75 8.49
N PRO A 173 17.58 3.76 8.62
CA PRO A 173 17.44 2.68 9.60
C PRO A 173 17.70 3.15 11.05
N TRP A 174 16.64 3.25 11.86
CA TRP A 174 16.69 3.63 13.28
C TRP A 174 17.74 2.89 14.12
N LYS A 175 18.00 1.61 13.84
CA LYS A 175 18.99 0.79 14.58
C LYS A 175 20.40 1.40 14.58
N VAL A 176 20.75 2.15 13.54
CA VAL A 176 22.09 2.74 13.33
C VAL A 176 22.01 4.27 13.16
N LYS A 177 20.96 4.90 13.68
CA LYS A 177 20.71 6.34 13.56
C LYS A 177 21.85 7.22 14.10
N ASP A 178 22.51 6.73 15.15
CA ASP A 178 23.64 7.39 15.83
C ASP A 178 24.97 6.61 15.62
N GLY A 179 24.97 5.57 14.77
CA GLY A 179 26.08 4.62 14.57
C GLY A 179 26.60 4.58 13.13
N GLN A 180 27.13 3.43 12.68
CA GLN A 180 27.55 3.22 11.30
C GLN A 180 26.56 2.32 10.55
N LEU A 181 26.38 2.53 9.25
CA LEU A 181 25.61 1.64 8.38
C LEU A 181 26.22 0.23 8.32
N SER A 182 27.53 0.10 8.54
CA SER A 182 28.22 -1.19 8.67
C SER A 182 27.68 -2.04 9.83
N ASP A 183 27.16 -1.41 10.89
CA ASP A 183 26.59 -2.13 12.04
C ASP A 183 25.34 -2.94 11.64
N LEU A 184 24.68 -2.60 10.52
CA LEU A 184 23.57 -3.38 9.94
C LEU A 184 23.97 -4.80 9.52
N LEU A 185 25.27 -5.07 9.29
CA LEU A 185 25.77 -6.41 8.99
C LEU A 185 25.64 -7.38 10.18
N SER A 186 25.55 -6.85 11.41
CA SER A 186 25.30 -7.66 12.61
C SER A 186 23.85 -8.15 12.73
N ASP A 187 22.92 -7.52 12.00
CA ASP A 187 21.50 -7.87 12.02
C ASP A 187 21.23 -9.05 11.08
N THR A 188 21.03 -10.24 11.64
CA THR A 188 20.68 -11.45 10.88
C THR A 188 19.41 -11.25 10.04
N ASN A 189 18.44 -10.49 10.58
CA ASN A 189 17.20 -10.09 9.90
C ASN A 189 17.33 -8.74 9.16
N GLY A 190 18.53 -8.15 9.12
CA GLY A 190 18.82 -6.87 8.50
C GLY A 190 18.75 -6.92 6.96
N CYS A 191 18.66 -5.74 6.35
CA CYS A 191 18.45 -5.64 4.91
C CYS A 191 19.71 -5.86 4.05
N VAL A 192 20.91 -5.69 4.60
CA VAL A 192 22.18 -5.70 3.84
C VAL A 192 23.07 -6.91 4.11
N THR A 193 23.95 -7.18 3.15
CA THR A 193 25.11 -8.07 3.24
C THR A 193 26.34 -7.34 2.71
N LYS A 194 27.53 -7.91 2.93
CA LYS A 194 28.80 -7.34 2.46
C LYS A 194 29.22 -8.00 1.15
N VAL A 195 29.51 -7.22 0.12
CA VAL A 195 30.03 -7.67 -1.19
C VAL A 195 31.11 -6.69 -1.61
N ASP A 196 32.32 -7.17 -1.92
CA ASP A 196 33.47 -6.35 -2.35
C ASP A 196 33.67 -5.09 -1.49
N GLU A 197 33.71 -5.30 -0.17
CA GLU A 197 33.79 -4.28 0.89
C GLU A 197 32.63 -3.27 0.97
N LYS A 198 31.58 -3.38 0.15
CA LYS A 198 30.40 -2.51 0.12
C LYS A 198 29.17 -3.14 0.76
N LEU A 199 28.23 -2.28 1.19
CA LEU A 199 26.92 -2.70 1.70
C LEU A 199 25.93 -2.86 0.54
N GLU A 200 25.52 -4.11 0.30
CA GLU A 200 24.51 -4.45 -0.70
C GLU A 200 23.23 -4.97 -0.07
N LEU A 201 22.08 -4.57 -0.61
CA LEU A 201 20.78 -5.13 -0.30
C LEU A 201 20.75 -6.66 -0.57
N LYS A 202 20.30 -7.44 0.41
CA LYS A 202 20.14 -8.90 0.31
C LYS A 202 19.19 -9.27 -0.84
N LYS A 203 19.76 -9.71 -1.96
CA LYS A 203 19.07 -10.03 -3.21
C LYS A 203 18.09 -11.19 -3.02
N LYS A 204 16.90 -11.09 -3.66
CA LYS A 204 15.81 -12.10 -3.71
C LYS A 204 15.21 -12.57 -2.36
N THR A 205 15.77 -12.14 -1.24
CA THR A 205 15.42 -12.60 0.12
C THR A 205 14.91 -11.50 1.04
N HIS A 206 15.29 -10.23 0.82
CA HIS A 206 14.80 -9.12 1.63
C HIS A 206 13.69 -8.31 0.95
N ARG A 207 12.71 -7.83 1.72
CA ARG A 207 11.51 -7.17 1.19
C ARG A 207 11.76 -5.93 0.33
N TYR A 208 12.81 -5.16 0.61
CA TYR A 208 13.15 -4.00 -0.22
C TYR A 208 13.60 -4.40 -1.63
N TYR A 209 14.14 -5.60 -1.84
CA TYR A 209 14.55 -6.07 -3.17
C TYR A 209 13.33 -6.28 -4.07
N TYR A 210 12.25 -6.84 -3.52
CA TYR A 210 10.94 -6.95 -4.18
C TYR A 210 10.33 -5.55 -4.41
N GLN A 211 10.46 -4.64 -3.44
CA GLN A 211 9.93 -3.29 -3.57
C GLN A 211 10.58 -2.52 -4.73
N VAL A 212 11.91 -2.47 -4.81
CA VAL A 212 12.61 -1.76 -5.90
C VAL A 212 12.36 -2.38 -7.27
N HIS A 213 12.23 -3.71 -7.36
CA HIS A 213 11.90 -4.37 -8.63
C HIS A 213 10.49 -4.01 -9.12
N LEU A 214 9.49 -3.97 -8.24
CA LEU A 214 8.15 -3.53 -8.66
C LEU A 214 8.09 -2.02 -8.95
N GLN A 215 8.93 -1.20 -8.30
CA GLN A 215 9.08 0.21 -8.66
C GLN A 215 9.70 0.38 -10.05
N MET A 216 10.82 -0.28 -10.35
CA MET A 216 11.46 -0.26 -11.68
C MET A 216 10.47 -0.67 -12.79
N PHE A 217 9.76 -1.78 -12.59
CA PHE A 217 8.76 -2.29 -13.52
C PHE A 217 7.66 -1.28 -13.85
N LEU A 218 7.01 -0.74 -12.81
CA LEU A 218 5.85 0.16 -13.00
C LEU A 218 6.25 1.57 -13.44
N CYS A 219 7.48 2.02 -13.10
CA CYS A 219 8.03 3.30 -13.54
C CYS A 219 8.81 3.20 -14.86
N LYS A 220 8.95 2.00 -15.43
CA LYS A 220 9.67 1.69 -16.69
C LYS A 220 11.14 2.14 -16.67
N THR A 221 11.85 1.91 -15.55
CA THR A 221 13.29 2.21 -15.41
C THR A 221 14.14 0.94 -15.40
N SER A 222 15.35 0.99 -15.95
CA SER A 222 16.27 -0.16 -16.03
C SER A 222 17.05 -0.42 -14.73
N TYR A 223 17.12 0.57 -13.85
CA TYR A 223 17.73 0.46 -12.53
C TYR A 223 16.99 1.26 -11.45
N ALA A 224 17.36 0.98 -10.21
CA ALA A 224 17.00 1.69 -9.01
C ALA A 224 18.27 2.07 -8.23
N ASP A 225 18.31 3.26 -7.64
CA ASP A 225 19.32 3.58 -6.63
C ASP A 225 18.72 3.36 -5.23
N PHE A 226 19.17 2.31 -4.54
CA PHE A 226 18.76 2.00 -3.17
C PHE A 226 19.69 2.72 -2.19
N VAL A 227 19.13 3.62 -1.38
CA VAL A 227 19.86 4.55 -0.52
C VAL A 227 19.65 4.18 0.93
N LEU A 228 20.74 3.88 1.64
CA LEU A 228 20.78 3.85 3.10
C LEU A 228 21.42 5.13 3.61
N TRP A 229 20.81 5.76 4.61
CA TRP A 229 21.25 7.05 5.14
C TRP A 229 21.10 7.13 6.66
N ASN A 230 22.10 7.71 7.32
CA ASN A 230 22.00 8.25 8.67
C ASN A 230 22.74 9.61 8.70
N GLN A 231 22.85 10.24 9.88
CA GLN A 231 23.49 11.56 9.98
C GLN A 231 25.00 11.55 9.69
N ASN A 232 25.65 10.38 9.73
CA ASN A 232 27.08 10.21 9.58
C ASN A 232 27.48 9.91 8.12
N GLU A 233 26.67 9.14 7.40
CA GLU A 233 27.04 8.57 6.10
C GLU A 233 25.84 8.25 5.18
N ILE A 234 26.15 8.03 3.90
CA ILE A 234 25.21 7.62 2.86
C ILE A 234 25.81 6.46 2.04
N ASN A 235 25.06 5.37 1.90
CA ASN A 235 25.41 4.26 1.01
C ASN A 235 24.37 4.17 -0.11
N VAL A 236 24.81 4.43 -1.34
CA VAL A 236 23.97 4.31 -2.55
C VAL A 236 24.38 3.04 -3.30
N GLN A 237 23.46 2.09 -3.42
CA GLN A 237 23.63 0.90 -4.25
C GLN A 237 22.75 1.00 -5.51
N ARG A 238 23.37 0.98 -6.68
CA ARG A 238 22.64 0.79 -7.94
C ARG A 238 22.23 -0.68 -8.11
N ILE A 239 20.95 -0.92 -8.31
CA ILE A 239 20.33 -2.22 -8.51
C ILE A 239 19.70 -2.24 -9.90
N TYR A 240 20.22 -3.07 -10.80
CA TYR A 240 19.62 -3.30 -12.12
C TYR A 240 18.43 -4.26 -12.02
N MET A 241 17.48 -4.12 -12.94
CA MET A 241 16.30 -4.97 -13.03
C MET A 241 16.67 -6.42 -13.43
N ASP A 242 16.30 -7.38 -12.59
CA ASP A 242 16.32 -8.80 -12.91
C ASP A 242 14.97 -9.18 -13.55
N GLU A 243 14.95 -9.25 -14.89
CA GLU A 243 13.76 -9.53 -15.72
C GLU A 243 13.07 -10.87 -15.36
N THR A 244 13.85 -11.89 -14.99
CA THR A 244 13.29 -13.19 -14.61
C THR A 244 12.60 -13.11 -13.24
N PHE A 245 13.23 -12.42 -12.29
CA PHE A 245 12.67 -12.20 -10.97
C PHE A 245 11.39 -11.34 -11.01
N ILE A 246 11.41 -10.21 -11.73
CA ILE A 246 10.24 -9.32 -11.80
C ILE A 246 9.05 -9.97 -12.52
N THR A 247 9.30 -10.74 -13.58
CA THR A 247 8.24 -11.53 -14.25
C THR A 247 7.55 -12.47 -13.26
N SER A 248 8.33 -13.27 -12.53
CA SER A 248 7.79 -14.19 -11.49
C SER A 248 7.07 -13.44 -10.35
N GLN A 249 7.54 -12.24 -9.99
CA GLN A 249 6.93 -11.39 -8.97
C GLN A 249 5.58 -10.83 -9.41
N VAL A 250 5.48 -10.32 -10.64
CA VAL A 250 4.26 -9.77 -11.25
C VAL A 250 3.21 -10.86 -11.45
N ASP A 251 3.61 -12.05 -11.90
CA ASP A 251 2.73 -13.21 -12.04
C ASP A 251 2.15 -13.65 -10.67
N THR A 252 2.98 -13.67 -9.63
CA THR A 252 2.54 -14.02 -8.28
C THR A 252 1.56 -12.98 -7.74
N ALA A 253 1.83 -11.68 -7.96
CA ALA A 253 0.91 -10.60 -7.60
C ALA A 253 -0.41 -10.66 -8.39
N ARG A 254 -0.39 -11.05 -9.67
CA ARG A 254 -1.60 -11.27 -10.50
C ARG A 254 -2.45 -12.41 -9.95
N LYS A 255 -1.83 -13.56 -9.64
CA LYS A 255 -2.52 -14.72 -9.04
C LYS A 255 -3.14 -14.35 -7.68
N PHE A 256 -2.38 -13.68 -6.81
CA PHE A 256 -2.90 -13.19 -5.53
C PHE A 256 -4.04 -12.20 -5.69
N PHE A 257 -3.97 -11.27 -6.65
CA PHE A 257 -5.08 -10.36 -6.91
C PHE A 257 -6.35 -11.10 -7.33
N LYS A 258 -6.27 -12.00 -8.32
CA LYS A 258 -7.44 -12.76 -8.81
C LYS A 258 -8.04 -13.68 -7.75
N SER A 259 -7.21 -14.43 -7.01
CA SER A 259 -7.69 -15.47 -6.09
C SER A 259 -8.01 -14.97 -4.67
N VAL A 260 -7.45 -13.83 -4.25
CA VAL A 260 -7.57 -13.33 -2.87
C VAL A 260 -8.15 -11.92 -2.80
N LEU A 261 -7.54 -10.94 -3.48
CA LEU A 261 -7.96 -9.54 -3.34
C LEU A 261 -9.29 -9.26 -4.04
N LEU A 262 -9.55 -9.85 -5.22
CA LEU A 262 -10.77 -9.57 -5.96
C LEU A 262 -12.03 -10.13 -5.27
N PRO A 263 -12.07 -11.39 -4.77
CA PRO A 263 -13.17 -11.88 -3.92
C PRO A 263 -13.36 -11.05 -2.64
N GLN A 264 -12.26 -10.51 -2.08
CA GLN A 264 -12.31 -9.61 -0.93
C GLN A 264 -12.90 -8.23 -1.27
N LEU A 265 -12.58 -7.67 -2.43
CA LEU A 265 -13.08 -6.37 -2.89
C LEU A 265 -14.55 -6.46 -3.31
N VAL A 266 -14.93 -7.53 -4.02
CA VAL A 266 -16.30 -7.78 -4.50
C VAL A 266 -17.25 -8.10 -3.35
N ALA A 267 -16.88 -9.04 -2.47
CA ALA A 267 -17.80 -9.70 -1.53
C ALA A 267 -17.28 -9.87 -0.10
N HIS A 268 -16.18 -9.17 0.26
CA HIS A 268 -15.53 -9.23 1.59
C HIS A 268 -15.20 -10.65 2.10
N TRP A 269 -14.93 -11.57 1.16
CA TRP A 269 -14.93 -13.02 1.38
C TRP A 269 -14.08 -13.50 2.58
N PHE A 270 -12.87 -12.97 2.74
CA PHE A 270 -11.90 -13.47 3.73
C PHE A 270 -11.99 -12.78 5.09
N THR A 271 -12.58 -11.58 5.18
CA THR A 271 -12.62 -10.78 6.41
C THR A 271 -14.00 -10.64 7.04
N ASP A 272 -15.06 -11.08 6.35
CA ASP A 272 -16.42 -11.12 6.88
C ASP A 272 -16.86 -12.54 7.26
N HIS A 273 -16.41 -12.96 8.44
CA HIS A 273 -16.97 -14.13 9.12
C HIS A 273 -18.43 -13.84 9.49
N LYS A 274 -19.36 -14.26 8.62
CA LYS A 274 -20.69 -14.69 9.06
C LYS A 274 -20.45 -15.82 10.06
N GLU A 275 -20.74 -15.58 11.34
CA GLU A 275 -20.52 -16.56 12.41
C GLU A 275 -21.20 -17.90 12.01
N ASN A 276 -20.41 -18.98 11.98
CA ASN A 276 -20.73 -20.37 11.58
C ASN A 276 -20.42 -20.84 10.13
N ASP A 277 -19.76 -20.07 9.26
CA ASP A 277 -19.33 -20.60 7.93
C ASP A 277 -17.81 -20.77 7.78
N LEU A 278 -17.32 -21.99 8.05
CA LEU A 278 -15.92 -22.39 7.85
C LEU A 278 -15.51 -22.56 6.37
N SER A 279 -16.44 -22.51 5.42
CA SER A 279 -16.11 -22.65 3.98
C SER A 279 -15.49 -21.38 3.37
N ARG A 280 -15.55 -20.24 4.07
CA ARG A 280 -15.06 -18.94 3.57
C ARG A 280 -13.63 -18.61 3.98
N THR A 281 -12.99 -19.43 4.83
CA THR A 281 -11.64 -19.17 5.37
C THR A 281 -10.51 -19.83 4.58
N ALA A 282 -10.83 -20.70 3.61
CA ALA A 282 -9.89 -21.36 2.73
C ALA A 282 -10.42 -21.40 1.29
N ILE A 283 -9.53 -21.37 0.29
CA ILE A 283 -9.92 -21.65 -1.10
C ILE A 283 -10.22 -23.17 -1.21
N PRO A 284 -11.40 -23.58 -1.70
CA PRO A 284 -11.70 -24.99 -1.94
C PRO A 284 -10.70 -25.63 -2.90
N THR A 285 -10.00 -26.68 -2.45
CA THR A 285 -8.96 -27.36 -3.22
C THR A 285 -9.56 -28.27 -4.29
N THR A 286 -9.95 -27.69 -5.42
CA THR A 286 -10.20 -28.40 -6.68
C THR A 286 -9.38 -27.77 -7.79
N SER A 287 -8.46 -28.56 -8.37
CA SER A 287 -7.55 -28.22 -9.48
C SER A 287 -6.68 -26.97 -9.33
N VAL A 288 -5.57 -27.10 -8.60
CA VAL A 288 -4.33 -26.35 -8.84
C VAL A 288 -3.17 -27.35 -8.85
N ASP A 289 -2.34 -27.34 -9.90
CA ASP A 289 -1.24 -28.29 -10.06
C ASP A 289 -0.19 -28.11 -8.96
N THR A 290 0.09 -29.20 -8.23
CA THR A 290 1.09 -29.22 -7.17
C THR A 290 2.50 -29.28 -7.74
N SER A 291 3.20 -28.15 -7.77
CA SER A 291 4.67 -28.10 -7.83
C SER A 291 5.23 -27.20 -6.73
N SER A 292 5.19 -27.79 -5.53
CA SER A 292 6.00 -27.52 -4.35
C SER A 292 6.99 -26.34 -4.37
N THR A 293 6.80 -25.39 -3.47
CA THR A 293 7.93 -24.68 -2.85
C THR A 293 7.65 -24.38 -1.38
N ARG A 294 8.23 -25.18 -0.47
CA ARG A 294 8.27 -24.91 0.97
C ARG A 294 9.70 -24.53 1.35
N ILE A 295 9.97 -23.29 1.75
CA ILE A 295 11.17 -22.98 2.55
C ILE A 295 10.82 -22.03 3.70
N LEU A 296 10.91 -22.60 4.91
CA LEU A 296 11.22 -22.03 6.21
C LEU A 296 10.34 -20.93 6.84
N GLN A 297 10.14 -21.12 8.15
CA GLN A 297 9.26 -20.38 9.04
C GLN A 297 10.10 -20.00 10.27
N ALA A 298 10.18 -18.71 10.61
CA ALA A 298 10.88 -18.24 11.81
C ALA A 298 10.11 -17.08 12.49
N SER A 299 9.42 -17.46 13.57
CA SER A 299 9.14 -16.76 14.83
C SER A 299 8.95 -15.23 14.92
N ILE A 300 7.90 -14.87 15.65
CA ILE A 300 7.35 -13.53 15.92
C ILE A 300 8.22 -12.73 16.92
N GLY A 301 8.32 -11.41 16.71
CA GLY A 301 8.77 -10.42 17.71
C GLY A 301 8.05 -9.08 17.49
N GLN A 302 7.54 -8.44 18.54
CA GLN A 302 6.50 -7.39 18.45
C GLN A 302 7.00 -5.94 18.57
N ASN A 303 6.11 -5.01 18.19
CA ASN A 303 5.90 -3.66 18.77
C ASN A 303 6.95 -2.54 18.54
N ALA A 304 6.63 -1.25 18.68
CA ALA A 304 5.35 -0.52 18.50
C ALA A 304 5.56 1.01 18.61
N ASN A 305 4.57 1.78 18.10
CA ASN A 305 4.04 3.09 18.54
C ASN A 305 4.49 4.46 17.99
N ASN A 306 3.43 5.25 17.68
CA ASN A 306 3.34 6.72 17.58
C ASN A 306 4.09 7.37 16.40
N SER A 307 3.90 8.64 15.97
CA SER A 307 2.78 9.61 16.05
C SER A 307 3.16 10.98 15.42
N SER A 308 2.16 11.79 15.03
CA SER A 308 1.95 13.25 15.30
C SER A 308 3.02 14.33 15.02
N SER A 309 2.69 15.57 14.55
CA SER A 309 1.45 16.15 13.96
C SER A 309 1.60 17.67 13.69
N HIS A 310 1.05 18.16 12.56
CA HIS A 310 0.51 19.53 12.31
C HIS A 310 1.49 20.73 12.40
N GLY A 311 1.23 21.92 11.82
CA GLY A 311 0.17 22.46 10.96
C GLY A 311 0.78 23.63 10.13
N ASP A 312 0.14 24.47 9.31
CA ASP A 312 -1.25 24.84 8.99
C ASP A 312 -1.19 25.78 7.73
N LYS A 313 -2.22 26.16 6.96
CA LYS A 313 -3.65 25.77 6.76
C LYS A 313 -4.14 26.41 5.42
N GLU A 314 -5.14 25.82 4.77
CA GLU A 314 -6.09 26.51 3.87
C GLU A 314 -7.52 26.07 4.24
N ASP A 315 -8.55 26.81 3.81
CA ASP A 315 -9.91 26.78 4.39
C ASP A 315 -10.62 25.40 4.21
N PRO A 316 -11.36 24.90 5.22
CA PRO A 316 -11.49 23.45 5.41
C PRO A 316 -12.71 22.81 4.71
N GLU A 317 -12.52 21.59 4.22
CA GLU A 317 -13.64 20.63 4.10
C GLU A 317 -14.32 20.51 5.47
N THR A 318 -15.64 20.73 5.53
CA THR A 318 -16.35 20.81 6.82
C THR A 318 -16.66 19.44 7.37
N PHE A 319 -15.67 18.86 8.05
CA PHE A 319 -15.82 17.64 8.82
C PHE A 319 -16.66 17.88 10.09
N CYS A 320 -17.52 16.91 10.40
CA CYS A 320 -18.42 16.90 11.55
C CYS A 320 -19.45 18.06 11.60
N VAL A 321 -20.51 17.87 12.38
CA VAL A 321 -21.54 18.89 12.61
C VAL A 321 -21.04 20.12 13.37
N CYS A 322 -19.91 20.00 14.08
CA CYS A 322 -19.26 21.12 14.77
C CYS A 322 -18.43 22.03 13.84
N LYS A 323 -18.15 21.59 12.59
CA LYS A 323 -17.23 22.26 11.64
C LYS A 323 -15.79 22.44 12.18
N GLY A 324 -15.37 21.61 13.13
CA GLY A 324 -14.00 21.58 13.65
C GLY A 324 -13.02 20.88 12.70
N PRO A 325 -11.71 21.01 12.94
CA PRO A 325 -10.67 20.33 12.13
C PRO A 325 -10.73 18.79 12.27
N GLU A 326 -10.05 18.08 11.37
CA GLU A 326 -9.92 16.61 11.37
C GLU A 326 -8.98 16.11 12.50
N GLU A 327 -9.36 16.32 13.76
CA GLU A 327 -8.59 15.94 14.94
C GLU A 327 -9.28 14.86 15.80
N GLY A 328 -8.49 14.07 16.52
CA GLY A 328 -9.00 13.08 17.47
C GLY A 328 -9.63 11.82 16.84
N LYS A 329 -10.64 11.25 17.50
CA LYS A 329 -11.32 10.02 17.04
C LYS A 329 -12.53 10.39 16.20
N MET A 330 -12.56 9.92 14.96
CA MET A 330 -13.64 10.19 14.02
C MET A 330 -14.26 8.91 13.48
N ILE A 331 -15.53 8.98 13.09
CA ILE A 331 -16.29 7.89 12.48
C ILE A 331 -16.93 8.33 11.17
N ALA A 332 -16.87 7.47 10.16
CA ALA A 332 -17.60 7.66 8.92
C ALA A 332 -19.06 7.19 9.07
N CYS A 333 -19.99 7.91 8.47
CA CYS A 333 -21.38 7.48 8.33
C CYS A 333 -21.52 6.61 7.08
N ASP A 334 -22.03 5.38 7.23
CA ASP A 334 -22.31 4.45 6.12
C ASP A 334 -23.57 4.83 5.31
N GLY A 335 -24.21 5.96 5.62
CA GLY A 335 -25.37 6.45 4.89
C GLY A 335 -24.96 7.05 3.55
N ALA A 336 -25.38 6.45 2.44
CA ALA A 336 -25.02 6.84 1.07
C ALA A 336 -25.29 8.34 0.75
N ASN A 337 -26.29 8.94 1.42
CA ASN A 337 -26.68 10.35 1.24
C ASN A 337 -26.21 11.26 2.39
N CYS A 338 -25.18 10.88 3.15
CA CYS A 338 -24.63 11.72 4.21
C CYS A 338 -23.73 12.83 3.64
N GLU A 339 -24.16 14.10 3.77
CA GLU A 339 -23.39 15.26 3.31
C GLU A 339 -22.07 15.44 4.09
N VAL A 340 -22.13 15.29 5.41
CA VAL A 340 -21.00 15.57 6.33
C VAL A 340 -19.96 14.44 6.34
N LYS A 341 -20.39 13.20 6.08
CA LYS A 341 -19.62 11.94 5.98
C LYS A 341 -18.84 11.52 7.24
N TRP A 342 -18.16 12.42 7.93
CA TRP A 342 -17.28 12.13 9.07
C TRP A 342 -17.67 12.94 10.31
N PHE A 343 -17.62 12.31 11.48
CA PHE A 343 -18.05 12.89 12.75
C PHE A 343 -17.03 12.60 13.85
N HIS A 344 -16.69 13.60 14.67
CA HIS A 344 -15.94 13.37 15.91
C HIS A 344 -16.78 12.53 16.87
N TYR A 345 -16.14 11.57 17.52
CA TYR A 345 -16.75 10.66 18.47
C TYR A 345 -17.58 11.39 19.53
N ASP A 346 -17.02 12.43 20.16
CA ASP A 346 -17.70 13.20 21.20
C ASP A 346 -18.91 13.98 20.67
N CYS A 347 -18.81 14.55 19.46
CA CYS A 347 -19.92 15.25 18.77
C CYS A 347 -21.10 14.33 18.40
N VAL A 348 -20.94 13.01 18.47
CA VAL A 348 -22.01 12.02 18.26
C VAL A 348 -22.20 11.06 19.46
N GLY A 349 -21.65 11.41 20.63
CA GLY A 349 -21.84 10.68 21.88
C GLY A 349 -21.12 9.33 21.97
N LEU A 350 -20.17 9.04 21.09
CA LEU A 350 -19.40 7.80 21.09
C LEU A 350 -18.17 7.91 22.01
N LYS A 351 -18.09 7.10 23.08
CA LYS A 351 -16.88 7.02 23.91
C LYS A 351 -15.84 6.02 23.37
N ARG A 352 -16.26 5.12 22.47
CA ARG A 352 -15.47 4.03 21.87
C ARG A 352 -16.05 3.70 20.49
N ALA A 353 -15.26 3.02 19.65
CA ALA A 353 -15.73 2.54 18.36
C ALA A 353 -17.00 1.69 18.55
N PRO A 354 -18.06 1.88 17.75
CA PRO A 354 -19.22 1.00 17.78
C PRO A 354 -18.79 -0.44 17.56
N LYS A 355 -19.33 -1.38 18.35
CA LYS A 355 -19.09 -2.82 18.15
C LYS A 355 -19.67 -3.36 16.83
N ARG A 356 -20.51 -2.57 16.15
CA ARG A 356 -21.16 -2.90 14.88
C ARG A 356 -20.30 -2.37 13.75
N LYS A 357 -20.07 -3.18 12.71
CA LYS A 357 -19.26 -2.82 11.53
C LYS A 357 -19.75 -1.58 10.79
N ARG A 358 -21.07 -1.31 10.83
CA ARG A 358 -21.69 -0.12 10.26
C ARG A 358 -22.20 0.84 11.34
N TRP A 359 -22.05 2.13 11.10
CA TRP A 359 -22.55 3.22 11.92
C TRP A 359 -23.19 4.31 11.06
N PHE A 360 -24.34 4.81 11.50
CA PHE A 360 -25.10 5.84 10.81
C PHE A 360 -25.27 7.03 11.74
N CYS A 361 -25.01 8.24 11.24
CA CYS A 361 -25.26 9.46 11.99
C CYS A 361 -26.77 9.69 12.17
N LYS A 362 -27.17 10.22 13.33
CA LYS A 362 -28.53 10.76 13.51
C LYS A 362 -28.72 11.98 12.60
N SER A 363 -29.93 12.17 12.07
CA SER A 363 -30.24 13.32 11.23
C SER A 363 -30.12 14.64 12.01
N ARG A 364 -29.80 15.74 11.31
CA ARG A 364 -29.62 17.09 11.90
C ARG A 364 -30.77 17.55 12.80
N SER A 365 -31.98 17.02 12.62
CA SER A 365 -33.18 17.33 13.40
C SER A 365 -33.16 16.82 14.85
N GLU A 366 -32.46 15.73 15.17
CA GLU A 366 -32.44 15.16 16.54
C GLU A 366 -31.35 15.77 17.45
N GLN A 367 -30.34 16.42 16.87
CA GLN A 367 -29.14 16.85 17.61
C GLN A 367 -29.23 18.27 18.20
N LYS A 368 -30.32 19.02 17.94
CA LYS A 368 -30.57 20.33 18.56
C LYS A 368 -31.31 20.27 19.91
N ALA A 369 -31.61 19.07 20.42
CA ALA A 369 -32.46 18.88 21.59
C ALA A 369 -31.70 18.67 22.93
N GLN A 370 -30.38 18.94 22.97
CA GLN A 370 -29.54 18.78 24.17
C GLN A 370 -28.50 19.90 24.31
N ASN A 371 -28.94 21.16 24.23
CA ASN A 371 -28.25 22.32 24.80
C ASN A 371 -29.12 22.89 25.93
#